data_AF-A0A3B8Y113-F1
#
_entry.id   AF-A0A3B8Y113-F1
#
_cell.length_a   1.000
_cell.length_b   1.000
_cell.length_c   1.000
_cell.angle_alpha   90.00
_cell.angle_beta   90.00
_cell.angle_gamma   90.00
#
_symmetry.space_group_name_H-M   'P 1'
#
loop_
_entity.id
_entity.type
_entity.pdbx_description
1 polymer ?
#
loop_
_entity_poly.entity_id
_entity_poly.type
_entity_poly.pdbx_seq_one_letter_code
_entity_poly.pdbx_strand_id
1 'polypeptide(L)' 'MLSPIFETRFKKDIKRLQKRGKDMNKLKTVIEKLLENQDLETKYKDHALSGNWNGYRACHLKL' A
#
# COMPACT_ATOMS: atom_id res chain seq x y z
N MET A 1 -6.57 -7.07 14.76
CA MET A 1 -6.08 -5.88 14.03
C MET A 1 -4.58 -6.04 13.86
N LEU A 2 -4.07 -5.91 12.65
CA LEU A 2 -2.63 -6.00 12.39
C LEU A 2 -1.92 -4.73 12.89
N SER A 3 -0.61 -4.83 13.16
CA SER A 3 0.23 -3.68 13.48
C SER A 3 1.19 -3.41 12.30
N PRO A 4 1.18 -2.21 11.69
CA PRO A 4 2.02 -1.92 10.56
C PRO A 4 3.47 -1.67 10.98
N ILE A 5 4.42 -2.21 10.22
CA ILE A 5 5.84 -1.85 10.30
C ILE A 5 6.19 -1.09 9.02
N PHE A 6 6.71 0.13 9.17
CA PHE A 6 7.02 1.00 8.04
C PHE A 6 8.53 1.10 7.80
N GLU A 7 8.95 0.61 6.63
CA GLU A 7 10.32 0.75 6.16
C GLU A 7 10.73 2.21 5.93
N THR A 8 12.03 2.50 6.05
CA THR A 8 12.56 3.84 5.82
C THR A 8 12.31 4.33 4.39
N ARG A 9 12.36 3.42 3.41
CA ARG A 9 12.03 3.69 2.00
C ARG A 9 10.58 4.10 1.82
N PHE A 10 9.66 3.41 2.50
CA PHE A 10 8.23 3.74 2.46
C PHE A 10 7.98 5.18 2.93
N LYS A 11 8.58 5.59 4.05
CA LYS A 11 8.46 6.97 4.57
C LYS A 11 8.94 8.03 3.57
N LYS A 12 10.02 7.75 2.81
CA LYS A 12 10.52 8.65 1.76
C LYS A 12 9.56 8.75 0.57
N ASP A 13 8.97 7.63 0.16
CA ASP A 13 8.03 7.58 -0.95
C ASP A 13 6.72 8.32 -0.62
N ILE A 14 6.21 8.20 0.61
CA ILE A 14 5.06 8.99 1.09
C ILE A 14 5.31 10.49 0.96
N LYS A 15 6.44 10.99 1.47
CA LYS A 15 6.80 12.41 1.38
C LYS A 15 6.88 12.89 -0.08
N ARG A 16 7.41 12.05 -0.97
CA ARG A 16 7.49 12.35 -2.41
C ARG A 16 6.10 12.43 -3.06
N LEU A 17 5.19 11.52 -2.73
CA LEU A 17 3.82 11.51 -3.26
C LEU A 17 3.03 12.72 -2.77
N GLN A 18 3.15 13.05 -1.48
CA GLN A 18 2.56 14.26 -0.88
C GLN A 18 3.05 15.53 -1.59
N LYS A 19 4.36 15.65 -1.81
CA LYS A 19 4.94 16.80 -2.54
C LYS A 19 4.42 16.92 -3.98
N ARG A 20 4.01 15.81 -4.59
CA ARG A 20 3.42 15.77 -5.95
C ARG A 20 1.92 16.03 -5.96
N GLY A 21 1.30 16.36 -4.83
CA GLY A 21 -0.14 16.64 -4.72
C GLY A 21 -1.01 15.41 -4.96
N LYS A 22 -0.49 14.20 -4.71
CA LYS A 22 -1.25 12.97 -4.85
C LYS A 22 -2.29 12.82 -3.74
N ASP A 23 -3.40 12.16 -4.06
CA ASP A 23 -4.46 11.93 -3.08
C ASP A 23 -4.08 10.79 -2.12
N MET A 24 -3.52 11.17 -0.97
CA MET A 24 -3.06 10.23 0.04
C MET A 24 -4.20 9.53 0.79
N ASN A 25 -5.44 10.01 0.70
CA ASN A 25 -6.57 9.36 1.36
C ASN A 25 -6.81 7.97 0.77
N LYS A 26 -6.64 7.81 -0.55
CA LYS A 26 -6.75 6.50 -1.21
C LYS A 26 -5.77 5.48 -0.66
N LEU A 27 -4.53 5.91 -0.38
CA LEU A 27 -3.54 5.03 0.24
C LEU A 27 -3.92 4.70 1.68
N LYS A 28 -4.37 5.69 2.46
CA LYS A 28 -4.78 5.50 3.84
C LYS A 28 -5.93 4.48 3.95
N THR A 29 -6.95 4.61 3.11
CA THR A 29 -8.10 3.69 3.09
C THR A 29 -7.68 2.25 2.81
N VAL A 30 -6.74 2.02 1.88
CA VAL A 30 -6.25 0.66 1.60
C VAL A 30 -5.44 0.11 2.76
N ILE A 31 -4.60 0.92 3.40
CA ILE A 31 -3.85 0.51 4.59
C ILE A 31 -4.81 0.13 5.72
N GLU A 32 -5.85 0.92 5.97
CA GLU A 32 -6.86 0.62 7.00
C GLU A 32 -7.55 -0.73 6.76
N LYS A 33 -7.99 -1.00 5.52
CA LYS A 33 -8.56 -2.30 5.14
C LYS A 33 -7.61 -3.47 5.38
N LEU A 34 -6.34 -3.30 5.01
CA LEU A 34 -5.31 -4.31 5.26
C LEU A 34 -5.11 -4.55 6.77
N LEU A 35 -5.08 -3.49 7.58
CA LEU A 35 -4.94 -3.61 9.04
C LEU A 35 -6.13 -4.32 9.71
N GLU A 36 -7.31 -4.20 9.10
CA GLU A 36 -8.54 -4.88 9.52
C GLU A 36 -8.67 -6.31 8.98
N ASN A 37 -7.68 -6.82 8.22
CA ASN A 37 -7.77 -8.10 7.49
C ASN A 37 -8.98 -8.18 6.55
N GLN A 38 -9.39 -7.05 5.97
CA GLN A 38 -10.44 -7.02 4.96
C GLN A 38 -9.85 -7.31 3.58
N ASP A 39 -10.64 -8.01 2.76
CA ASP A 39 -10.31 -8.22 1.36
C ASP A 39 -10.32 -6.89 0.60
N LEU A 40 -9.32 -6.71 -0.26
CA LEU A 40 -9.24 -5.56 -1.14
C LEU A 40 -10.11 -5.77 -2.38
N GLU A 41 -10.85 -4.74 -2.79
CA GLU A 41 -11.60 -4.78 -4.05
C GLU A 41 -10.70 -5.10 -5.25
N THR A 42 -11.26 -5.81 -6.23
CA THR A 42 -10.57 -6.24 -7.47
C THR A 42 -9.90 -5.09 -8.24
N LYS A 43 -10.40 -3.85 -8.11
CA LYS A 43 -9.79 -2.65 -8.71
C LYS A 43 -8.36 -2.39 -8.26
N TYR A 44 -7.99 -2.86 -7.06
CA TYR A 44 -6.66 -2.73 -6.50
C TYR A 44 -5.67 -3.77 -7.06
N LYS A 45 -6.14 -4.76 -7.82
CA LYS A 45 -5.32 -5.79 -8.47
C LYS A 45 -4.29 -6.40 -7.53
N ASP A 46 -4.71 -6.72 -6.30
CA ASP A 46 -3.82 -7.29 -5.29
C ASP A 46 -3.32 -8.67 -5.73
N HIS A 47 -2.01 -8.85 -5.82
CA HIS A 47 -1.39 -10.10 -6.27
C HIS A 47 -0.04 -10.34 -5.57
N ALA A 48 0.32 -11.61 -5.42
CA ALA A 48 1.63 -12.00 -4.91
C ALA A 48 2.71 -11.67 -5.95
N LEU A 49 3.85 -11.15 -5.46
CA LEU A 49 5.04 -10.92 -6.27
C LEU A 49 5.94 -12.17 -6.24
N SER A 50 6.79 -12.29 -7.27
CA SER A 50 7.73 -13.40 -7.44
C SER A 50 9.18 -12.90 -7.53
N GLY A 51 10.14 -13.85 -7.56
CA GLY A 51 11.57 -13.55 -7.63
C GLY A 51 12.09 -12.89 -6.34
N ASN A 52 12.84 -11.79 -6.47
CA ASN A 52 13.38 -11.04 -5.32
C ASN A 52 12.30 -10.44 -4.41
N TRP A 53 11.04 -10.44 -4.87
CA TRP A 53 9.88 -9.97 -4.12
C TRP A 53 8.99 -11.11 -3.64
N ASN A 54 9.49 -12.35 -3.64
CA ASN A 54 8.75 -13.47 -3.09
C ASN A 54 8.40 -13.22 -1.61
N GLY A 55 7.15 -13.48 -1.23
CA GLY A 55 6.61 -13.14 0.09
C GLY A 55 6.04 -11.72 0.21
N TYR A 56 6.18 -10.89 -0.82
CA TYR A 56 5.54 -9.57 -0.88
C TYR A 56 4.28 -9.62 -1.77
N ARG A 57 3.36 -8.67 -1.55
CA ARG A 57 2.18 -8.44 -2.39
C ARG A 57 2.23 -7.05 -3.00
N ALA A 58 1.68 -6.90 -4.20
CA ALA A 58 1.53 -5.63 -4.88
C ALA A 58 0.07 -5.24 -4.98
N CYS A 59 -0.23 -3.98 -4.63
CA CYS A 59 -1.54 -3.36 -4.74
C CYS A 59 -1.42 -2.09 -5.59
N HIS A 60 -2.32 -1.94 -6.58
CA HIS A 60 -2.32 -0.85 -7.54
C HIS A 60 -3.25 0.28 -7.08
N LEU A 61 -2.65 1.42 -6.76
CA LEU A 61 -3.36 2.62 -6.35
C LEU A 61 -3.27 3.69 -7.45
N LYS A 62 -4.43 4.22 -7.84
CA LYS A 62 -4.49 5.41 -8.71
C LYS A 62 -4.45 6.68 -7.87
N LEU A 63 -3.23 7.05 -7.48
CA LEU A 63 -2.91 8.23 -6.66
C LEU A 63 -2.84 9.51 -7.47
#